data_AF-A0A1W9P3R4-F1
#
_entry.id   AF-A0A1W9P3R4-F1
#
_cell.length_a   1.000
_cell.length_b   1.000
_cell.length_c   1.000
_cell.angle_alpha   90.00
_cell.angle_beta   90.00
_cell.angle_gamma   90.00
#
_symmetry.space_group_name_H-M   'P 1'
#
loop_
_entity.id
_entity.type
_entity.pdbx_description
1 polymer ?
#
loop_
_entity_poly.entity_id
_entity_poly.type
_entity_poly.pdbx_seq_one_letter_code
_entity_poly.pdbx_strand_id
1 'polypeptide(L)'
;MKKDLKIEKGRAGDGSKGYVRIDKRDRMSIGVEPGDKVEIKKGDRKVTATVQKIGREYANKGIIRLPEIYREKLELAIGDYVTVTNLYEKSHSNEITDRENIYLKNVYEKLRKDNFKLMNDRIDKFSILVATKKQSKLSWLATQMNIFVIMSISKYVSKDEIENFSKLSLDYAIRKKRGLPRGLQANVVSFALLASSNISEDAKEWIQQKPKKHFAAFEVPIIFDTRSNKLYYCDKTPLWGRIYYKFFRKFIEKYFK
;
A
#
# COMPACT_ATOMS: atom_id res chain seq x y z
N MET A 1 -9.16 -6.07 9.27
CA MET A 1 -9.78 -4.99 10.07
C MET A 1 -11.12 -5.45 10.62
N LYS A 2 -11.42 -5.17 11.90
CA LYS A 2 -12.66 -5.58 12.60
C LYS A 2 -13.20 -4.46 13.48
N LYS A 3 -14.51 -4.44 13.72
CA LYS A 3 -15.16 -3.48 14.63
C LYS A 3 -16.39 -4.07 15.29
N ASP A 4 -16.60 -3.73 16.56
CA ASP A 4 -17.84 -4.06 17.25
C ASP A 4 -18.89 -2.99 16.98
N LEU A 5 -20.07 -3.43 16.52
CA LEU A 5 -21.20 -2.56 16.19
C LEU A 5 -22.44 -3.01 16.96
N LYS A 6 -23.22 -2.03 17.42
CA LYS A 6 -24.50 -2.27 18.09
C LYS A 6 -25.58 -2.63 17.07
N ILE A 7 -26.40 -3.63 17.37
CA ILE A 7 -27.42 -4.14 16.48
C ILE A 7 -28.65 -3.23 16.51
N GLU A 8 -29.07 -2.82 15.32
CA GLU A 8 -30.34 -2.16 15.07
C GLU A 8 -31.24 -2.98 14.14
N LYS A 9 -32.54 -2.68 14.16
CA LYS A 9 -33.52 -3.42 13.35
C LYS A 9 -33.19 -3.34 11.85
N GLY A 10 -33.04 -4.49 11.20
CA GLY A 10 -32.89 -4.62 9.74
C GLY A 10 -33.98 -3.90 8.94
N ARG A 11 -33.72 -3.57 7.67
CA ARG A 11 -34.77 -3.09 6.76
C ARG A 11 -35.55 -4.30 6.22
N ALA A 12 -36.86 -4.13 6.02
CA ALA A 12 -37.68 -5.15 5.36
C ALA A 12 -37.08 -5.54 4.00
N GLY A 13 -36.99 -6.85 3.74
CA GLY A 13 -36.44 -7.41 2.50
C GLY A 13 -34.90 -7.44 2.41
N ASP A 14 -34.15 -6.88 3.35
CA ASP A 14 -32.68 -7.00 3.34
C ASP A 14 -32.24 -8.45 3.67
N GLY A 15 -33.00 -9.15 4.51
CA GLY A 15 -32.69 -10.54 4.91
C GLY A 15 -32.68 -11.52 3.74
N SER A 16 -33.69 -11.47 2.86
CA SER A 16 -33.76 -12.34 1.68
C SER A 16 -32.70 -12.02 0.62
N LYS A 17 -32.21 -10.77 0.60
CA LYS A 17 -31.14 -10.31 -0.29
C LYS A 17 -29.74 -10.52 0.29
N GLY A 18 -29.66 -10.95 1.55
CA GLY A 18 -28.43 -11.14 2.28
C GLY A 18 -27.67 -9.86 2.60
N TYR A 19 -28.39 -8.77 2.88
CA TYR A 19 -27.82 -7.45 3.10
C TYR A 19 -27.74 -7.06 4.57
N VAL A 20 -26.70 -6.29 4.90
CA VAL A 20 -26.59 -5.55 6.16
C VAL A 20 -26.24 -4.11 5.88
N ARG A 21 -26.70 -3.19 6.73
CA ARG A 21 -26.43 -1.76 6.53
C ARG A 21 -25.54 -1.22 7.64
N ILE A 22 -24.44 -0.59 7.23
CA ILE A 22 -23.44 0.01 8.11
C ILE A 22 -23.27 1.46 7.66
N ASP A 23 -22.91 2.37 8.57
CA ASP A 23 -22.67 3.77 8.22
C ASP A 23 -21.32 3.98 7.52
N LYS A 24 -21.11 5.17 6.93
CA LYS A 24 -19.88 5.43 6.15
C LYS A 24 -18.63 5.34 7.03
N ARG A 25 -18.68 5.88 8.24
CA ARG A 25 -17.51 5.96 9.12
C ARG A 25 -17.09 4.57 9.59
N ASP A 26 -18.06 3.75 9.99
CA ASP A 26 -17.84 2.38 10.43
C ASP A 26 -17.34 1.51 9.28
N ARG A 27 -17.93 1.63 8.08
CA ARG A 27 -17.45 0.97 6.86
C ARG A 27 -15.99 1.30 6.55
N MET A 28 -15.62 2.59 6.57
CA MET A 28 -14.23 3.02 6.38
C MET A 28 -13.30 2.43 7.45
N SER A 29 -13.74 2.35 8.71
CA SER A 29 -12.94 1.76 9.79
C SER A 29 -12.80 0.23 9.72
N ILE A 30 -13.70 -0.46 9.01
CA ILE A 30 -13.63 -1.90 8.75
C ILE A 30 -12.97 -2.18 7.39
N GLY A 31 -12.73 -1.15 6.57
CA GLY A 31 -12.10 -1.26 5.25
C GLY A 31 -13.03 -1.87 4.19
N VAL A 32 -14.33 -1.57 4.24
CA VAL A 32 -15.34 -2.12 3.29
C VAL A 32 -16.16 -1.02 2.63
N GLU A 33 -16.61 -1.27 1.41
CA GLU A 33 -17.55 -0.45 0.66
C GLU A 33 -18.89 -1.18 0.43
N PRO A 34 -19.98 -0.47 0.06
CA PRO A 34 -21.23 -1.11 -0.33
C PRO A 34 -21.00 -2.10 -1.49
N GLY A 35 -21.48 -3.34 -1.32
CA GLY A 35 -21.23 -4.45 -2.24
C GLY A 35 -20.21 -5.46 -1.72
N ASP A 36 -19.34 -5.09 -0.79
CA ASP A 36 -18.37 -6.00 -0.19
C ASP A 36 -19.03 -6.99 0.77
N LYS A 37 -18.40 -8.14 0.98
CA LYS A 37 -18.83 -9.15 1.97
C LYS A 37 -18.14 -8.97 3.31
N VAL A 38 -18.90 -9.10 4.39
CA VAL A 38 -18.41 -9.10 5.77
C VAL A 38 -18.81 -10.36 6.51
N GLU A 39 -17.96 -10.78 7.44
CA GLU A 39 -18.29 -11.77 8.47
C GLU A 39 -18.80 -11.03 9.70
N ILE A 40 -19.94 -11.48 10.22
CA ILE A 40 -20.56 -10.96 11.43
C ILE A 40 -20.55 -12.08 12.44
N LYS A 41 -19.87 -11.88 13.57
CA LYS A 41 -19.56 -12.92 14.55
C LYS A 41 -20.00 -12.51 15.97
N LYS A 42 -20.50 -13.50 16.72
CA LYS A 42 -20.72 -13.45 18.17
C LYS A 42 -20.35 -14.81 18.78
N GLY A 43 -19.45 -14.83 19.76
CA GLY A 43 -18.95 -16.11 20.31
C GLY A 43 -18.40 -16.98 19.18
N ASP A 44 -18.90 -18.20 19.03
CA ASP A 44 -18.52 -19.10 17.93
C ASP A 44 -19.44 -19.04 16.71
N ARG A 45 -20.57 -18.33 16.81
CA ARG A 45 -21.55 -18.20 15.72
C ARG A 45 -21.15 -17.10 14.76
N LYS A 46 -21.32 -17.36 13.46
CA LYS A 46 -20.99 -16.41 12.40
C LYS A 46 -21.94 -16.50 11.22
N VAL A 47 -22.14 -15.37 10.56
CA VAL A 47 -22.86 -15.26 9.29
C VAL A 47 -22.10 -14.35 8.33
N THR A 48 -22.35 -14.51 7.03
CA THR A 48 -21.80 -13.65 5.98
C THR A 48 -22.92 -12.83 5.35
N ALA A 49 -22.66 -11.55 5.13
CA ALA A 49 -23.63 -10.65 4.48
C ALA A 49 -22.92 -9.63 3.58
N THR A 50 -23.67 -9.08 2.63
CA THR A 50 -23.21 -8.02 1.74
C THR A 50 -23.52 -6.65 2.33
N VAL A 51 -22.54 -5.75 2.35
CA VAL A 51 -22.64 -4.43 2.95
C VAL A 51 -23.47 -3.49 2.07
N GLN A 52 -24.34 -2.72 2.69
CA GLN A 52 -25.16 -1.69 2.07
C GLN A 52 -25.08 -0.38 2.88
N LYS A 53 -25.47 0.73 2.24
CA LYS A 53 -25.53 2.03 2.91
C LYS A 53 -26.69 2.07 3.90
N ILE A 54 -26.42 2.54 5.12
CA ILE A 54 -27.44 2.94 6.09
C ILE A 54 -27.91 4.38 5.81
N GLY A 55 -29.12 4.72 6.24
CA GLY A 55 -29.67 6.07 6.11
C GLY A 55 -28.89 7.10 6.95
N ARG A 56 -28.95 8.38 6.56
CA ARG A 56 -28.18 9.47 7.20
C ARG A 56 -28.58 9.66 8.67
N GLU A 57 -29.82 9.34 9.02
CA GLU A 57 -30.38 9.36 10.38
C GLU A 57 -29.67 8.39 11.35
N TYR A 58 -28.85 7.48 10.84
CA TYR A 58 -28.06 6.51 11.60
C TYR A 58 -26.55 6.77 11.56
N ALA A 59 -26.11 7.87 10.95
CA ALA A 59 -24.69 8.20 10.81
C ALA A 59 -24.00 8.39 12.17
N ASN A 60 -22.77 7.91 12.30
CA ASN A 60 -21.92 8.03 13.49
C ASN A 60 -22.48 7.38 14.78
N LYS A 61 -23.48 6.50 14.69
CA LYS A 61 -24.06 5.85 15.87
C LYS A 61 -23.36 4.55 16.29
N GLY A 62 -22.40 4.05 15.51
CA GLY A 62 -21.69 2.81 15.82
C GLY A 62 -22.58 1.58 15.70
N ILE A 63 -23.46 1.56 14.69
CA ILE A 63 -24.54 0.57 14.57
C ILE A 63 -24.51 -0.19 13.25
N ILE A 64 -25.08 -1.40 13.28
CA ILE A 64 -25.36 -2.23 12.12
C ILE A 64 -26.85 -2.59 12.09
N ARG A 65 -27.53 -2.33 10.97
CA ARG A 65 -28.89 -2.85 10.78
C ARG A 65 -28.80 -4.29 10.33
N LEU A 66 -29.17 -5.20 11.23
CA LEU A 66 -29.07 -6.64 11.04
C LEU A 66 -30.48 -7.24 10.87
N PRO A 67 -30.78 -7.83 9.70
CA PRO A 67 -32.01 -8.58 9.48
C PRO A 67 -32.27 -9.68 10.52
N GLU A 68 -33.55 -9.96 10.76
CA GLU A 68 -34.03 -10.98 11.71
C GLU A 68 -33.40 -12.35 11.50
N ILE A 69 -33.37 -12.84 10.26
CA ILE A 69 -32.77 -14.13 9.90
C ILE A 69 -31.31 -14.27 10.35
N TYR A 70 -30.55 -13.18 10.44
CA TYR A 70 -29.18 -13.19 10.94
C TYR A 70 -29.10 -13.07 12.45
N ARG A 71 -30.01 -12.29 13.06
CA ARG A 71 -30.14 -12.20 14.52
C ARG A 71 -30.52 -13.55 15.12
N GLU A 72 -31.48 -14.26 14.53
CA GLU A 72 -31.88 -15.61 14.96
C GLU A 72 -30.72 -16.60 14.86
N LYS A 73 -30.01 -16.64 13.73
CA LYS A 73 -28.84 -17.52 13.53
C LYS A 73 -27.70 -17.26 14.51
N LEU A 74 -27.57 -16.03 14.98
CA LEU A 74 -26.54 -15.63 15.94
C LEU A 74 -27.06 -15.66 17.39
N GLU A 75 -28.36 -15.88 17.61
CA GLU A 75 -29.07 -15.76 18.88
C GLU A 75 -28.88 -14.39 19.54
N LEU A 76 -29.25 -13.33 18.81
CA LEU A 76 -29.03 -11.94 19.21
C LEU A 76 -30.32 -11.11 19.25
N ALA A 77 -30.39 -10.21 20.22
CA ALA A 77 -31.44 -9.21 20.35
C ALA A 77 -31.03 -7.86 19.72
N ILE A 78 -32.00 -6.97 19.51
CA ILE A 78 -31.72 -5.57 19.19
C ILE A 78 -31.01 -4.94 20.39
N GLY A 79 -29.96 -4.17 20.12
CA GLY A 79 -29.14 -3.54 21.16
C GLY A 79 -27.91 -4.33 21.57
N ASP A 80 -27.81 -5.61 21.20
CA ASP A 80 -26.59 -6.40 21.38
C ASP A 80 -25.46 -5.92 20.47
N TYR A 81 -24.25 -6.40 20.71
CA TYR A 81 -23.07 -6.09 19.91
C TYR A 81 -22.56 -7.32 19.16
N VAL A 82 -22.12 -7.08 17.92
CA VAL A 82 -21.44 -8.06 17.04
C VAL A 82 -20.12 -7.54 16.54
N THR A 83 -19.16 -8.44 16.37
CA THR A 83 -17.91 -8.11 15.69
C THR A 83 -18.08 -8.29 14.18
N VAL A 84 -17.84 -7.22 13.42
CA VAL A 84 -17.89 -7.22 11.96
C VAL A 84 -16.48 -7.18 11.40
N THR A 85 -16.16 -8.10 10.49
CA THR A 85 -14.82 -8.24 9.88
C THR A 85 -14.93 -8.27 8.36
N ASN A 86 -14.03 -7.57 7.66
CA ASN A 86 -13.92 -7.67 6.21
C ASN A 86 -13.48 -9.09 5.78
N LEU A 87 -14.26 -9.77 4.93
CA LEU A 87 -13.94 -11.12 4.46
C LEU A 87 -12.92 -11.16 3.32
N TYR A 88 -12.73 -10.06 2.59
CA TYR A 88 -11.70 -9.98 1.55
C TYR A 88 -10.28 -10.09 2.14
N GLU A 89 -10.12 -9.76 3.43
CA GLU A 89 -8.86 -9.86 4.16
C GLU A 89 -8.57 -11.26 4.73
N LYS A 90 -9.59 -12.10 4.91
CA LYS A 90 -9.50 -13.22 5.87
C LYS A 90 -9.03 -14.55 5.30
N SER A 91 -9.07 -14.76 3.99
CA SER A 91 -8.78 -16.09 3.41
C SER A 91 -7.45 -16.20 2.69
N HIS A 92 -6.83 -15.13 2.17
CA HIS A 92 -5.53 -15.20 1.47
C HIS A 92 -4.65 -13.94 1.60
N SER A 93 -5.13 -12.85 2.21
CA SER A 93 -4.47 -11.53 2.19
C SER A 93 -3.85 -11.11 3.51
N ASN A 94 -4.31 -11.59 4.67
CA ASN A 94 -3.70 -11.22 5.96
C ASN A 94 -2.24 -11.68 6.10
N GLU A 95 -1.88 -12.95 5.81
CA GLU A 95 -0.46 -13.36 5.88
C GLU A 95 0.42 -12.68 4.81
N ILE A 96 -0.14 -12.45 3.62
CA ILE A 96 0.56 -11.85 2.48
C ILE A 96 0.87 -10.37 2.78
N THR A 97 -0.16 -9.61 3.18
CA THR A 97 -0.05 -8.21 3.58
C THR A 97 0.75 -8.03 4.85
N ASP A 98 0.74 -8.99 5.79
CA ASP A 98 1.61 -8.95 6.97
C ASP A 98 3.09 -9.05 6.60
N ARG A 99 3.50 -9.96 5.70
CA ARG A 99 4.90 -10.07 5.26
C ARG A 99 5.38 -8.82 4.52
N GLU A 100 4.53 -8.27 3.66
CA GLU A 100 4.81 -7.05 2.92
C GLU A 100 4.94 -5.85 3.86
N ASN A 101 4.04 -5.72 4.83
CA ASN A 101 4.10 -4.68 5.87
C ASN A 101 5.33 -4.84 6.77
N ILE A 102 5.65 -6.06 7.22
CA ILE A 102 6.85 -6.34 8.02
C ILE A 102 8.10 -5.93 7.25
N TYR A 103 8.19 -6.30 5.97
CA TYR A 103 9.32 -5.93 5.12
C TYR A 103 9.44 -4.40 4.98
N LEU A 104 8.36 -3.71 4.59
CA LEU A 104 8.41 -2.25 4.45
C LEU A 104 8.70 -1.54 5.78
N LYS A 105 8.21 -2.07 6.92
CA LYS A 105 8.55 -1.57 8.25
C LYS A 105 10.04 -1.73 8.55
N ASN A 106 10.66 -2.84 8.17
CA ASN A 106 12.10 -3.04 8.35
C ASN A 106 12.91 -2.05 7.50
N VAL A 107 12.51 -1.84 6.24
CA VAL A 107 13.13 -0.83 5.37
C VAL A 107 12.95 0.57 5.96
N TYR A 108 11.75 0.90 6.43
CA TYR A 108 11.43 2.16 7.10
C TYR A 108 12.35 2.42 8.30
N GLU A 109 12.52 1.43 9.19
CA GLU A 109 13.39 1.57 10.36
C GLU A 109 14.87 1.71 10.00
N LYS A 110 15.36 0.99 8.96
CA LYS A 110 16.72 1.19 8.44
C LYS A 110 16.92 2.63 7.94
N LEU A 111 15.95 3.18 7.20
CA LEU A 111 15.99 4.56 6.68
C LEU A 111 15.86 5.60 7.82
N ARG A 112 15.03 5.32 8.81
CA ARG A 112 14.85 6.18 10.01
C ARG A 112 16.15 6.31 10.81
N LYS A 113 16.82 5.19 11.08
CA LYS A 113 18.13 5.16 11.77
C LYS A 113 19.18 5.98 11.03
N ASP A 114 19.05 6.07 9.71
CA ASP A 114 19.92 6.85 8.83
C ASP A 114 19.43 8.30 8.61
N ASN A 115 18.52 8.82 9.44
CA ASN A 115 18.03 10.20 9.43
C ASN A 115 17.36 10.63 8.12
N PHE A 116 16.63 9.72 7.46
CA PHE A 116 15.72 10.11 6.39
C PHE A 116 14.49 10.80 6.97
N LYS A 117 13.98 11.84 6.27
CA LYS A 117 12.66 12.40 6.57
C LYS A 117 11.60 11.46 6.03
N LEU A 118 10.72 10.99 6.89
CA LEU A 118 9.71 9.98 6.57
C LEU A 118 8.31 10.63 6.55
N MET A 119 7.48 10.23 5.60
CA MET A 119 6.08 10.68 5.50
C MET A 119 5.23 9.63 4.80
N ASN A 120 3.93 9.67 5.09
CA ASN A 120 2.91 8.96 4.32
C ASN A 120 2.31 9.93 3.30
N ASP A 121 2.05 9.46 2.09
CA ASP A 121 1.37 10.22 1.05
C ASP A 121 0.59 9.27 0.13
N ARG A 122 0.00 9.80 -0.94
CA ARG A 122 -0.67 9.00 -1.96
C ARG A 122 -0.28 9.48 -3.36
N ILE A 123 0.02 8.53 -4.25
CA ILE A 123 0.14 8.79 -5.69
C ILE A 123 -0.84 7.89 -6.42
N ASP A 124 -1.83 8.51 -7.08
CA ASP A 124 -2.86 7.77 -7.81
C ASP A 124 -3.56 6.72 -6.91
N LYS A 125 -3.52 5.43 -7.28
CA LYS A 125 -4.07 4.31 -6.49
C LYS A 125 -3.17 3.85 -5.35
N PHE A 126 -1.91 4.29 -5.28
CA PHE A 126 -0.92 3.78 -4.33
C PHE A 126 -0.88 4.62 -3.05
N SER A 127 -1.06 3.96 -1.90
CA SER A 127 -0.73 4.54 -0.60
C SER A 127 0.76 4.35 -0.36
N ILE A 128 1.52 5.43 -0.26
CA ILE A 128 2.98 5.38 -0.29
C ILE A 128 3.62 5.80 1.04
N LEU A 129 4.67 5.08 1.41
CA LEU A 129 5.66 5.51 2.37
C LEU A 129 6.80 6.20 1.61
N VAL A 130 7.11 7.43 1.99
CA VAL A 130 8.17 8.22 1.37
C VAL A 130 9.25 8.50 2.39
N ALA A 131 10.49 8.14 2.05
CA ALA A 131 11.68 8.57 2.75
C ALA A 131 12.49 9.51 1.84
N THR A 132 12.90 10.66 2.36
CA THR A 132 13.73 11.60 1.60
C THR A 132 14.95 12.06 2.38
N LYS A 133 16.08 12.20 1.68
CA LYS A 133 17.32 12.74 2.23
C LYS A 133 18.12 13.44 1.14
N LYS A 134 18.73 14.56 1.47
CA LYS A 134 19.76 15.19 0.64
C LYS A 134 21.12 14.64 1.04
N GLN A 135 21.92 14.25 0.06
CA GLN A 135 23.28 13.76 0.31
C GLN A 135 24.23 14.33 -0.73
N SER A 136 25.36 14.85 -0.27
CA SER A 136 26.49 15.21 -1.13
C SER A 136 27.63 14.25 -0.85
N LYS A 137 28.36 13.85 -1.89
CA LYS A 137 29.61 13.08 -1.73
C LYS A 137 30.68 13.67 -2.63
N LEU A 138 31.91 13.70 -2.12
CA LEU A 138 33.07 14.15 -2.90
C LEU A 138 33.27 13.26 -4.14
N SER A 139 33.03 11.96 -4.00
CA SER A 139 33.03 10.97 -5.08
C SER A 139 32.00 11.24 -6.20
N TRP A 140 31.05 12.16 -6.00
CA TRP A 140 30.07 12.59 -7.00
C TRP A 140 30.41 13.98 -7.54
N LEU A 141 31.69 14.36 -7.55
CA LEU A 141 32.15 15.71 -7.94
C LEU A 141 31.45 16.81 -7.12
N ALA A 142 31.26 16.56 -5.82
CA ALA A 142 30.53 17.43 -4.90
C ALA A 142 29.07 17.75 -5.32
N THR A 143 28.48 16.99 -6.25
CA THR A 143 27.07 17.16 -6.60
C THR A 143 26.16 16.67 -5.49
N GLN A 144 25.11 17.45 -5.22
CA GLN A 144 24.06 17.09 -4.26
C GLN A 144 23.02 16.17 -4.93
N MET A 145 22.80 15.00 -4.33
CA MET A 145 21.75 14.05 -4.69
C MET A 145 20.54 14.23 -3.77
N ASN A 146 19.35 14.34 -4.35
CA ASN A 146 18.08 14.30 -3.62
C ASN A 146 17.54 12.88 -3.75
N ILE A 147 17.64 12.13 -2.66
CA ILE A 147 17.22 10.74 -2.61
C ILE A 147 15.76 10.69 -2.19
N PHE A 148 14.95 9.99 -2.96
CA PHE A 148 13.58 9.62 -2.63
C PHE A 148 13.49 8.09 -2.66
N VAL A 149 13.03 7.51 -1.56
CA VAL A 149 12.61 6.12 -1.47
C VAL A 149 11.10 6.14 -1.35
N ILE A 150 10.40 5.59 -2.33
CA ILE A 150 8.94 5.59 -2.42
C ILE A 150 8.51 4.14 -2.45
N MET A 151 7.78 3.73 -1.42
CA MET A 151 7.44 2.33 -1.17
C MET A 151 5.94 2.15 -1.10
N SER A 152 5.42 1.09 -1.74
CA SER A 152 4.03 0.68 -1.64
C SER A 152 3.92 -0.83 -1.65
N ILE A 153 2.78 -1.32 -1.19
CA ILE A 153 2.35 -2.71 -1.38
C ILE A 153 1.40 -2.75 -2.56
N SER A 154 1.48 -3.81 -3.37
CA SER A 154 0.48 -4.10 -4.39
C SER A 154 0.03 -5.56 -4.31
N LYS A 155 -1.26 -5.81 -4.57
CA LYS A 155 -1.85 -7.16 -4.57
C LYS A 155 -1.34 -8.02 -5.72
N TYR A 156 -0.99 -7.38 -6.83
CA TYR A 156 -0.40 -7.99 -8.01
C TYR A 156 0.61 -6.98 -8.55
N VAL A 157 1.67 -7.44 -9.19
CA VAL A 157 2.60 -6.56 -9.91
C VAL A 157 2.77 -7.10 -11.30
N SER A 158 2.09 -6.45 -12.26
CA SER A 158 2.34 -6.62 -13.69
C SER A 158 3.48 -5.71 -14.15
N LYS A 159 3.98 -5.93 -15.38
CA LYS A 159 4.91 -5.00 -16.04
C LYS A 159 4.37 -3.57 -16.06
N ASP A 160 3.11 -3.39 -16.48
CA ASP A 160 2.49 -2.06 -16.59
C ASP A 160 2.36 -1.38 -15.22
N GLU A 161 2.13 -2.17 -14.16
CA GLU A 161 2.00 -1.66 -12.81
C GLU A 161 3.33 -1.14 -12.26
N ILE A 162 4.42 -1.91 -12.40
CA ILE A 162 5.74 -1.46 -11.95
C ILE A 162 6.25 -0.30 -12.82
N GLU A 163 6.02 -0.33 -14.13
CA GLU A 163 6.40 0.76 -15.03
C GLU A 163 5.66 2.05 -14.68
N ASN A 164 4.34 1.98 -14.46
CA ASN A 164 3.54 3.13 -14.05
C ASN A 164 3.93 3.65 -12.66
N PHE A 165 4.09 2.75 -11.68
CA PHE A 165 4.48 3.15 -10.33
C PHE A 165 5.86 3.83 -10.30
N SER A 166 6.81 3.29 -11.07
CA SER A 166 8.16 3.83 -11.17
C SER A 166 8.16 5.24 -11.80
N LYS A 167 7.39 5.45 -12.86
CA LYS A 167 7.17 6.77 -13.47
C LYS A 167 6.52 7.75 -12.50
N LEU A 168 5.42 7.35 -11.85
CA LEU A 168 4.71 8.20 -10.87
C LEU A 168 5.60 8.60 -9.69
N SER A 169 6.45 7.68 -9.23
CA SER A 169 7.42 7.91 -8.16
C SER A 169 8.49 8.94 -8.56
N LEU A 170 9.03 8.82 -9.77
CA LEU A 170 9.99 9.80 -10.30
C LEU A 170 9.35 11.20 -10.42
N ASP A 171 8.15 11.26 -10.99
CA ASP A 171 7.39 12.50 -11.15
C ASP A 171 7.07 13.15 -9.79
N TYR A 172 6.71 12.34 -8.79
CA TYR A 172 6.51 12.78 -7.42
C TYR A 172 7.79 13.40 -6.84
N ALA A 173 8.93 12.72 -6.97
CA ALA A 173 10.22 13.19 -6.47
C ALA A 173 10.65 14.52 -7.13
N ILE A 174 10.46 14.65 -8.45
CA ILE A 174 10.74 15.89 -9.20
C ILE A 174 9.84 17.03 -8.71
N ARG A 175 8.54 16.79 -8.53
CA ARG A 175 7.59 17.82 -8.05
C ARG A 175 7.88 18.27 -6.62
N LYS A 176 8.16 17.33 -5.70
CA LYS A 176 8.42 17.65 -4.28
C LYS A 176 9.73 18.39 -4.06
N LYS A 177 10.68 18.27 -4.98
CA LYS A 177 11.95 19.01 -4.92
C LYS A 177 11.79 20.53 -5.15
N ARG A 178 10.64 21.04 -5.64
CA ARG A 178 10.41 22.46 -6.02
C ARG A 178 11.08 23.47 -5.05
N GLY A 179 11.92 24.35 -5.61
CA GLY A 179 12.68 25.39 -4.90
C GLY A 179 13.94 25.90 -5.63
N LEU A 180 14.44 25.23 -6.68
CA LEU A 180 15.58 25.69 -7.50
C LEU A 180 15.26 25.53 -9.00
N PRO A 181 15.70 26.48 -9.87
CA PRO A 181 15.42 26.45 -11.30
C PRO A 181 15.97 25.18 -11.97
N ARG A 182 15.25 24.70 -13.00
CA ARG A 182 15.72 23.61 -13.86
C ARG A 182 16.96 24.10 -14.61
N GLY A 183 18.10 23.44 -14.40
CA GLY A 183 19.32 23.72 -15.17
C GLY A 183 20.61 23.46 -14.42
N LEU A 184 20.69 23.74 -13.12
CA LEU A 184 21.91 23.59 -12.34
C LEU A 184 21.65 22.87 -11.01
N GLN A 185 22.36 21.75 -10.79
CA GLN A 185 22.79 21.27 -9.47
C GLN A 185 21.79 20.60 -8.51
N ALA A 186 20.90 19.73 -8.99
CA ALA A 186 20.48 18.65 -8.09
C ALA A 186 19.98 17.42 -8.84
N ASN A 187 20.80 16.36 -8.82
CA ASN A 187 20.39 15.05 -9.29
C ASN A 187 19.27 14.53 -8.37
N VAL A 188 18.17 14.06 -8.95
CA VAL A 188 17.12 13.34 -8.21
C VAL A 188 17.31 11.86 -8.47
N VAL A 189 17.22 11.04 -7.44
CA VAL A 189 17.06 9.59 -7.59
C VAL A 189 15.79 9.17 -6.90
N SER A 190 14.96 8.42 -7.61
CA SER A 190 13.74 7.79 -7.11
C SER A 190 13.92 6.29 -7.08
N PHE A 191 14.02 5.72 -5.88
CA PHE A 191 13.91 4.29 -5.64
C PHE A 191 12.42 3.95 -5.46
N ALA A 192 11.82 3.33 -6.46
CA ALA A 192 10.40 2.97 -6.48
C ALA A 192 10.26 1.49 -6.12
N LEU A 193 9.91 1.20 -4.87
CA LEU A 193 9.79 -0.15 -4.33
C LEU A 193 8.33 -0.60 -4.25
N LEU A 194 7.98 -1.65 -5.00
CA LEU A 194 6.73 -2.40 -4.81
C LEU A 194 7.01 -3.73 -4.11
N ALA A 195 6.35 -3.97 -2.98
CA ALA A 195 6.32 -5.28 -2.34
C ALA A 195 5.04 -6.03 -2.73
N SER A 196 5.17 -7.29 -3.12
CA SER A 196 4.03 -8.17 -3.44
C SER A 196 4.42 -9.64 -3.38
N SER A 197 3.49 -10.51 -3.01
CA SER A 197 3.65 -11.97 -3.15
C SER A 197 3.24 -12.51 -4.52
N ASN A 198 2.64 -11.67 -5.37
CA ASN A 198 2.07 -12.07 -6.66
C ASN A 198 2.61 -11.15 -7.76
N ILE A 199 3.61 -11.62 -8.48
CA ILE A 199 4.34 -10.85 -9.48
C ILE A 199 4.37 -11.67 -10.76
N SER A 200 4.04 -11.04 -11.89
CA SER A 200 4.13 -11.69 -13.19
C SER A 200 5.58 -11.83 -13.65
N GLU A 201 5.85 -12.82 -14.49
CA GLU A 201 7.21 -13.05 -15.00
C GLU A 201 7.69 -11.90 -15.89
N ASP A 202 6.82 -11.30 -16.71
CA ASP A 202 7.15 -10.14 -17.55
C ASP A 202 7.53 -8.90 -16.72
N ALA A 203 7.00 -8.73 -15.51
CA ALA A 203 7.41 -7.67 -14.58
C ALA A 203 8.84 -7.91 -14.06
N LYS A 204 9.18 -9.17 -13.74
CA LYS A 204 10.52 -9.56 -13.30
C LYS A 204 11.55 -9.44 -14.42
N GLU A 205 11.16 -9.74 -15.65
CA GLU A 205 12.03 -9.55 -16.82
C GLU A 205 12.24 -8.07 -17.10
N TRP A 206 11.16 -7.27 -17.09
CA TRP A 206 11.21 -5.84 -17.36
C TRP A 206 12.15 -5.10 -16.40
N ILE A 207 12.09 -5.41 -15.10
CA ILE A 207 12.89 -4.72 -14.09
C ILE A 207 14.40 -4.99 -14.22
N GLN A 208 14.77 -6.09 -14.88
CA GLN A 208 16.16 -6.44 -15.18
C GLN A 208 16.68 -5.82 -16.49
N GLN A 209 15.80 -5.16 -17.26
CA GLN A 209 16.19 -4.45 -18.47
C GLN A 209 16.98 -3.18 -18.12
N LYS A 210 17.78 -2.69 -19.09
CA LYS A 210 18.59 -1.48 -18.87
C LYS A 210 17.65 -0.27 -18.64
N PRO A 211 17.94 0.62 -17.67
CA PRO A 211 17.09 1.76 -17.37
C PRO A 211 17.00 2.72 -18.55
N LYS A 212 15.83 3.34 -18.73
CA LYS A 212 15.65 4.43 -19.69
C LYS A 212 16.54 5.62 -19.31
N LYS A 213 17.12 6.30 -20.30
CA LYS A 213 17.98 7.48 -20.07
C LYS A 213 17.10 8.68 -19.74
N HIS A 214 17.30 9.26 -18.56
CA HIS A 214 16.70 10.54 -18.17
C HIS A 214 17.81 11.55 -17.85
N PHE A 215 17.62 12.82 -18.24
CA PHE A 215 18.60 13.88 -17.95
C PHE A 215 18.44 14.36 -16.50
N ALA A 216 19.51 14.26 -15.69
CA ALA A 216 19.58 14.74 -14.30
C ALA A 216 18.55 14.16 -13.30
N ALA A 217 17.90 13.06 -13.67
CA ALA A 217 16.96 12.33 -12.85
C ALA A 217 17.18 10.82 -13.06
N PHE A 218 17.15 10.04 -11.99
CA PHE A 218 17.39 8.61 -12.02
C PHE A 218 16.16 7.86 -11.51
N GLU A 219 15.66 6.97 -12.35
CA GLU A 219 14.58 6.04 -12.03
C GLU A 219 15.18 4.69 -11.66
N VAL A 220 14.84 4.19 -10.46
CA VAL A 220 15.31 2.90 -9.97
C VAL A 220 14.10 2.07 -9.52
N PRO A 221 13.43 1.36 -10.45
CA PRO A 221 12.34 0.45 -10.09
C PRO A 221 12.89 -0.76 -9.33
N ILE A 222 12.15 -1.16 -8.29
CA ILE A 222 12.48 -2.30 -7.43
C ILE A 222 11.20 -3.07 -7.11
N ILE A 223 11.25 -4.40 -7.24
CA ILE A 223 10.19 -5.29 -6.77
C ILE A 223 10.76 -6.17 -5.66
N PHE A 224 10.04 -6.29 -4.55
CA PHE A 224 10.31 -7.29 -3.54
C PHE A 224 9.22 -8.36 -3.56
N ASP A 225 9.63 -9.59 -3.91
CA ASP A 225 8.78 -10.77 -3.88
C ASP A 225 8.75 -11.37 -2.47
N THR A 226 7.64 -11.18 -1.76
CA THR A 226 7.47 -11.68 -0.39
C THR A 226 7.19 -13.17 -0.32
N ARG A 227 6.82 -13.80 -1.44
CA ARG A 227 6.64 -15.25 -1.54
C ARG A 227 8.00 -15.96 -1.64
N SER A 228 8.90 -15.44 -2.48
CA SER A 228 10.24 -16.01 -2.68
C SER A 228 11.35 -15.35 -1.85
N ASN A 229 11.01 -14.30 -1.08
CA ASN A 229 11.96 -13.47 -0.32
C ASN A 229 13.09 -12.92 -1.22
N LYS A 230 12.75 -12.52 -2.45
CA LYS A 230 13.71 -12.12 -3.48
C LYS A 230 13.50 -10.68 -3.92
N LEU A 231 14.59 -9.93 -4.01
CA LEU A 231 14.60 -8.57 -4.53
C LEU A 231 14.96 -8.57 -6.01
N TYR A 232 14.14 -7.92 -6.83
CA TYR A 232 14.36 -7.73 -8.25
C TYR A 232 14.63 -6.24 -8.53
N TYR A 233 15.71 -5.97 -9.25
CA TYR A 233 16.13 -4.64 -9.69
C TYR A 233 17.12 -4.78 -10.85
N CYS A 234 17.35 -3.70 -11.59
CA CYS A 234 18.36 -3.70 -12.65
C CYS A 234 19.77 -3.69 -12.04
N ASP A 235 20.53 -4.76 -12.26
CA ASP A 235 21.93 -4.88 -11.83
C ASP A 235 22.93 -4.33 -12.87
N LYS A 236 22.47 -4.15 -14.12
CA LYS A 236 23.27 -3.63 -15.23
C LYS A 236 23.65 -2.17 -14.99
N THR A 237 24.88 -1.81 -15.38
CA THR A 237 25.36 -0.43 -15.29
C THR A 237 25.39 0.18 -16.68
N PRO A 238 24.56 1.19 -16.99
CA PRO A 238 24.77 2.00 -18.17
C PRO A 238 26.13 2.69 -18.13
N LEU A 239 26.74 2.91 -19.30
CA LEU A 239 28.02 3.61 -19.39
C LEU A 239 27.90 5.06 -18.88
N TRP A 240 26.74 5.70 -19.08
CA TRP A 240 26.43 7.00 -18.51
C TRP A 240 26.06 6.89 -17.02
N GLY A 241 26.70 7.72 -16.18
CA GLY A 241 26.38 7.79 -14.76
C GLY A 241 26.88 6.59 -13.93
N ARG A 242 27.87 5.83 -14.41
CA ARG A 242 28.47 4.66 -13.72
C ARG A 242 28.78 4.91 -12.23
N ILE A 243 29.24 6.12 -11.89
CA ILE A 243 29.51 6.56 -10.51
C ILE A 243 28.25 6.48 -9.63
N TYR A 244 27.09 6.91 -10.15
CA TYR A 244 25.82 6.89 -9.43
C TYR A 244 25.24 5.47 -9.32
N TYR A 245 25.37 4.64 -10.36
CA TYR A 245 24.90 3.25 -10.31
C TYR A 245 25.65 2.38 -9.30
N LYS A 246 26.96 2.62 -9.07
CA LYS A 246 27.68 1.99 -7.96
C LYS A 246 27.08 2.37 -6.61
N PHE A 247 26.68 3.63 -6.45
CA PHE A 247 25.98 4.08 -5.26
C PHE A 247 24.58 3.45 -5.14
N PHE A 248 23.80 3.39 -6.22
CA PHE A 248 22.46 2.82 -6.21
C PHE A 248 22.46 1.35 -5.77
N ARG A 249 23.41 0.54 -6.25
CA ARG A 249 23.55 -0.85 -5.79
C ARG A 249 23.86 -0.95 -4.30
N LYS A 250 24.84 -0.19 -3.81
CA LYS A 250 25.16 -0.14 -2.36
C LYS A 250 23.99 0.35 -1.53
N PHE A 251 23.19 1.27 -2.08
CA PHE A 251 21.97 1.76 -1.44
C PHE A 251 20.93 0.63 -1.33
N ILE A 252 20.69 -0.08 -2.43
CA ILE A 252 19.77 -1.23 -2.48
C ILE A 252 20.19 -2.31 -1.48
N GLU A 253 21.47 -2.68 -1.46
CA GLU A 253 22.03 -3.66 -0.53
C GLU A 253 21.90 -3.23 0.93
N LYS A 254 22.07 -1.94 1.24
CA LYS A 254 21.98 -1.44 2.60
C LYS A 254 20.54 -1.41 3.13
N TYR A 255 19.59 -0.98 2.30
CA TYR A 255 18.24 -0.66 2.79
C TYR A 255 17.19 -1.70 2.43
N PHE A 256 17.30 -2.39 1.29
CA PHE A 256 16.26 -3.28 0.76
C PHE A 256 16.59 -4.77 0.89
N LYS A 257 17.85 -5.13 1.14
CA LYS A 257 18.25 -6.45 1.65
C LYS A 257 18.41 -6.35 3.16
#